data_AF-A0A7V4ALL6-F1
#
_entry.id   AF-A0A7V4ALL6-F1
#
_cell.length_a   1.000
_cell.length_b   1.000
_cell.length_c   1.000
_cell.angle_alpha   90.00
_cell.angle_beta   90.00
_cell.angle_gamma   90.00
#
_symmetry.space_group_name_H-M   'P 1'
#
loop_
_entity.id
_entity.type
_entity.pdbx_description
1 polymer ?
#
loop_
_entity_poly.entity_id
_entity_poly.type
_entity_poly.pdbx_seq_one_letter_code
_entity_poly.pdbx_strand_id
1 'polypeptide(L)'
;VCENQPLCLRHPTDPTKRRTLHPGEFTLEPLLEEAYRGKRLFPPLPLEVLQERRRRDVERLDPGVRRLVNPHVYHVSLTDRIFALKEELVTRLGQG
;
A
#
# COMPACT_ATOMS: atom_id res chain seq x y z
N VAL A 1 -6.46 -8.59 -5.97
CA VAL A 1 -5.10 -8.28 -6.44
C VAL A 1 -4.27 -9.53 -6.20
N CYS A 2 -3.48 -10.00 -7.18
CA CYS A 2 -2.64 -11.19 -7.03
C CYS A 2 -1.33 -10.99 -7.82
N GLU A 3 -0.28 -11.74 -7.46
CA GLU A 3 1.06 -11.61 -8.05
C GLU A 3 1.17 -12.22 -9.47
N ASN A 4 0.26 -13.15 -9.81
CA ASN A 4 0.28 -13.88 -11.08
C ASN A 4 -0.33 -13.11 -12.25
N GLN A 5 -0.69 -11.84 -12.05
CA GLN A 5 -1.30 -10.98 -13.05
C GLN A 5 -0.66 -9.59 -13.02
N PRO A 6 -0.63 -8.87 -14.15
CA PRO A 6 -0.15 -7.49 -14.15
C PRO A 6 -0.93 -6.61 -13.16
N LEU A 7 -0.20 -5.81 -12.40
CA LEU A 7 -0.76 -4.88 -11.41
C LEU A 7 -0.68 -3.45 -11.93
N CYS A 8 -1.84 -2.87 -12.23
CA CYS A 8 -1.97 -1.45 -12.55
C CYS A 8 -2.03 -0.62 -11.26
N LEU A 9 -1.11 0.33 -11.14
CA LEU A 9 -0.96 1.29 -10.05
C LEU A 9 -1.32 2.68 -10.57
N ARG A 10 -2.42 3.25 -10.09
CA ARG A 10 -2.83 4.62 -10.41
C ARG A 10 -2.45 5.59 -9.31
N HIS A 11 -1.91 6.74 -9.68
CA HIS A 11 -1.68 7.79 -8.72
C HIS A 11 -3.03 8.27 -8.14
N PRO A 12 -3.14 8.51 -6.82
CA PRO A 12 -4.41 8.83 -6.18
C PRO A 12 -5.02 10.15 -6.66
N THR A 13 -4.18 11.17 -6.86
CA THR A 13 -4.62 12.54 -7.21
C THR A 13 -4.43 12.91 -8.69
N ASP A 14 -3.27 12.60 -9.28
CA ASP A 14 -2.96 12.86 -10.69
C ASP A 14 -3.50 11.75 -11.61
N PRO A 15 -4.57 11.97 -12.38
CA PRO A 15 -5.21 10.94 -13.19
C PRO A 15 -4.35 10.49 -14.39
N THR A 16 -3.34 11.28 -14.76
CA THR A 16 -2.46 10.98 -15.89
C THR A 16 -1.34 10.01 -15.54
N LYS A 17 -1.02 9.87 -14.24
CA LYS A 17 0.07 9.03 -13.76
C LYS A 17 -0.41 7.63 -13.43
N ARG A 18 0.13 6.65 -14.16
CA ARG A 18 -0.04 5.22 -13.87
C ARG A 18 1.24 4.44 -14.18
N ARG A 19 1.40 3.30 -13.52
CA ARG A 19 2.47 2.33 -13.76
C ARG A 19 1.87 0.93 -13.76
N THR A 20 2.40 0.04 -14.60
CA THR A 20 2.08 -1.39 -14.56
C THR A 20 3.28 -2.15 -14.03
N LEU A 21 3.06 -3.06 -13.08
CA LEU A 21 4.04 -4.06 -12.65
C LEU A 21 3.68 -5.40 -13.29
N HIS A 22 4.65 -6.11 -13.83
CA HIS A 22 4.43 -7.43 -14.44
C HIS A 22 4.68 -8.56 -13.43
N PRO A 23 4.02 -9.73 -13.61
CA PRO A 23 4.26 -10.89 -12.77
C PRO A 23 5.75 -11.24 -12.70
N GLY A 24 6.24 -11.57 -11.50
CA GLY A 24 7.65 -11.85 -11.24
C GLY A 24 8.50 -10.61 -10.91
N GLU A 25 8.00 -9.39 -11.14
CA GLU A 25 8.71 -8.15 -10.78
C GLU A 25 8.42 -7.68 -9.34
N PHE A 26 7.39 -8.22 -8.71
CA PHE A 26 6.91 -7.75 -7.40
C PHE A 26 6.35 -8.89 -6.55
N THR A 27 6.32 -8.65 -5.25
CA THR A 27 5.58 -9.45 -4.27
C THR A 27 4.51 -8.60 -3.59
N LEU A 28 3.46 -9.23 -3.09
CA LEU A 28 2.32 -8.64 -2.40
C LEU A 28 2.26 -9.14 -0.96
N GLU A 29 2.12 -8.19 -0.04
CA GLU A 29 1.94 -8.47 1.37
C GLU A 29 0.67 -7.75 1.86
N PRO A 30 -0.34 -8.48 2.35
CA PRO A 30 -1.49 -7.88 3.01
C PRO A 30 -1.06 -7.23 4.34
N LEU A 31 -1.11 -5.90 4.43
CA LEU A 31 -0.67 -5.18 5.63
C LEU A 31 -1.74 -5.10 6.73
N LEU A 32 -3.03 -5.17 6.36
CA LEU A 32 -4.12 -5.09 7.32
C LEU A 32 -4.46 -6.49 7.83
N GLU A 33 -4.15 -6.73 9.10
CA GLU A 33 -4.49 -7.96 9.81
C GLU A 33 -5.66 -7.71 10.79
N GLU A 34 -6.57 -8.67 10.88
CA GLU A 34 -7.66 -8.60 11.86
C GLU A 34 -7.14 -8.94 13.26
N ALA A 35 -7.07 -7.93 14.14
CA ALA A 35 -6.60 -8.13 15.51
C ALA A 35 -7.72 -8.41 16.53
N TYR A 36 -8.97 -8.10 16.17
CA TYR A 36 -10.10 -8.13 17.10
C TYR A 36 -11.41 -8.45 16.39
N ARG A 37 -12.18 -9.39 16.94
CA ARG A 37 -13.56 -9.70 16.52
C ARG A 37 -14.39 -10.14 17.73
N GLY A 38 -15.08 -9.21 18.38
CA GLY A 38 -15.79 -9.43 19.65
C GLY A 38 -14.88 -9.75 20.85
N LYS A 39 -13.65 -10.20 20.57
CA LYS A 39 -12.54 -10.44 21.47
C LYS A 39 -11.23 -10.29 20.68
N ARG A 40 -10.12 -10.16 21.40
CA ARG A 40 -8.77 -10.16 20.81
C ARG A 40 -8.49 -11.51 20.15
N LEU A 41 -7.93 -11.50 18.93
CA LEU A 41 -7.69 -12.71 18.14
C LEU A 41 -6.32 -13.36 18.40
N PHE A 42 -5.35 -12.60 18.90
CA PHE A 42 -4.02 -13.10 19.27
C PHE A 42 -3.47 -12.38 20.51
N PRO A 43 -2.65 -13.03 21.34
CA PRO A 43 -2.01 -12.37 22.48
C PRO A 43 -1.09 -11.23 22.04
N PRO A 44 -0.82 -10.24 22.90
CA PRO A 44 0.22 -9.25 22.62
C PRO A 44 1.55 -9.92 22.27
N LEU A 45 2.25 -9.37 21.27
CA LEU A 45 3.57 -9.86 20.87
C LEU A 45 4.64 -9.28 21.80
N PRO A 46 5.71 -10.04 22.11
CA PRO A 46 6.89 -9.52 22.80
C PRO A 46 7.53 -8.36 22.04
N LEU A 47 8.18 -7.43 22.76
CA LEU A 47 8.78 -6.24 22.17
C LEU A 47 9.90 -6.58 21.18
N GLU A 48 10.67 -7.62 21.47
CA GLU A 48 11.80 -8.08 20.65
C GLU A 48 11.31 -8.54 19.27
N VAL A 49 10.14 -9.19 19.22
CA VAL A 49 9.49 -9.60 17.96
C VAL A 49 9.11 -8.38 17.14
N LEU A 50 8.56 -7.34 17.77
CA LEU A 50 8.17 -6.10 17.10
C LEU A 50 9.38 -5.31 16.60
N GLN A 51 10.47 -5.26 17.38
CA GLN A 51 11.72 -4.63 16.98
C GLN A 51 12.34 -5.31 15.76
N GLU A 52 12.36 -6.65 15.74
CA GLU A 52 12.91 -7.42 14.63
C GLU A 52 12.06 -7.33 13.36
N ARG A 53 10.72 -7.26 13.48
CA ARG A 53 9.84 -6.93 12.34
C ARG A 53 10.19 -5.56 11.78
N ARG A 54 10.20 -4.53 12.63
CA ARG A 54 10.55 -3.15 12.22
C ARG A 54 11.91 -3.08 11.52
N ARG A 55 12.93 -3.79 12.02
CA ARG A 55 14.26 -3.78 11.43
C ARG A 55 14.24 -4.35 10.01
N ARG A 56 13.64 -5.53 9.84
CA ARG A 56 13.49 -6.19 8.53
C ARG A 56 12.68 -5.35 7.54
N ASP A 57 11.58 -4.74 7.98
CA ASP A 57 10.72 -3.95 7.11
C ASP A 57 11.42 -2.67 6.63
N VAL A 58 12.14 -1.98 7.53
CA VAL A 58 12.91 -0.78 7.17
C VAL A 58 14.10 -1.11 6.28
N GLU A 59 14.75 -2.27 6.47
CA GLU A 59 15.84 -2.73 5.60
C GLU A 59 15.39 -2.96 4.15
N ARG A 60 14.11 -3.34 3.93
CA ARG A 60 13.52 -3.57 2.60
C ARG A 60 13.10 -2.29 1.86
N LEU A 61 13.06 -1.14 2.54
CA LEU A 61 12.71 0.13 1.90
C LEU A 61 13.85 0.64 1.01
N ASP A 62 13.48 1.30 -0.09
CA ASP A 62 14.43 1.97 -0.98
C ASP A 62 15.30 2.98 -0.19
N PRO A 63 16.63 3.02 -0.40
CA PRO A 63 17.52 3.93 0.33
C PRO A 63 17.14 5.40 0.23
N GLY A 64 16.55 5.82 -0.89
CA GLY A 64 16.09 7.18 -1.11
C GLY A 64 14.90 7.57 -0.25
N VAL A 65 13.97 6.64 -0.01
CA VAL A 65 12.83 6.83 0.91
C VAL A 65 13.32 6.96 2.35
N ARG A 66 14.44 6.32 2.70
CA ARG A 66 15.02 6.31 4.05
C ARG A 66 15.86 7.55 4.41
N ARG A 67 16.08 8.48 3.48
CA ARG A 67 16.94 9.65 3.74
C ARG A 67 16.32 10.56 4.80
N LEU A 68 17.14 11.09 5.71
CA LEU A 68 16.69 12.05 6.72
C LEU A 68 16.46 13.45 6.13
N VAL A 69 17.23 13.80 5.10
CA VAL A 69 17.13 15.08 4.39
C VAL A 69 16.68 14.81 2.97
N ASN A 70 15.61 15.48 2.54
CA ASN A 70 15.01 15.34 1.21
C ASN A 70 14.70 13.87 0.82
N PRO A 71 13.87 13.14 1.58
CA PRO A 71 13.49 11.77 1.25
C PRO A 71 12.74 11.68 -0.08
N HIS A 72 12.91 10.57 -0.78
CA HIS A 72 12.06 10.23 -1.91
C HIS A 72 10.66 9.86 -1.40
N VAL A 73 9.65 10.27 -2.17
CA VAL A 73 8.25 9.98 -1.85
C VAL A 73 8.01 8.48 -2.01
N TYR A 74 7.51 7.83 -0.96
CA TYR A 74 7.02 6.46 -1.07
C TYR A 74 5.70 6.48 -1.84
N HIS A 75 5.63 5.75 -2.94
CA HIS A 75 4.46 5.76 -3.81
C HIS A 75 3.29 4.98 -3.20
N VAL A 76 2.20 5.70 -2.92
CA VAL A 76 0.89 5.09 -2.65
C VAL A 76 0.07 5.17 -3.93
N SER A 77 -0.55 4.06 -4.31
CA SER A 77 -1.33 3.95 -5.55
C SER A 77 -2.66 3.26 -5.31
N LEU A 78 -3.64 3.60 -6.14
CA LEU A 78 -4.94 2.97 -6.16
C LEU A 78 -4.96 1.86 -7.21
N THR A 79 -5.71 0.81 -6.92
CA THR A 79 -6.10 -0.15 -7.95
C THR A 79 -7.06 0.51 -8.93
N ASP A 80 -7.17 -0.03 -10.15
CA ASP A 80 -8.10 0.48 -11.16
C ASP A 80 -9.54 0.57 -10.64
N ARG A 81 -10.00 -0.44 -9.88
CA ARG A 81 -11.35 -0.48 -9.32
C ARG A 81 -11.59 0.65 -8.32
N ILE A 82 -10.65 0.90 -7.41
CA ILE A 82 -10.80 1.96 -6.39
C ILE A 82 -10.68 3.35 -7.03
N PHE A 83 -9.80 3.51 -8.01
CA PHE A 83 -9.70 4.76 -8.76
C PHE A 83 -11.01 5.06 -9.50
N ALA A 84 -11.58 4.09 -10.22
CA ALA A 84 -12.84 4.26 -10.93
C ALA A 84 -13.98 4.64 -9.98
N LEU A 85 -14.07 3.97 -8.83
CA LEU A 85 -15.07 4.30 -7.79
C LEU A 85 -14.89 5.73 -7.26
N LYS A 86 -13.65 6.16 -7.03
CA LYS A 86 -13.36 7.54 -6.60
C LYS A 86 -13.85 8.56 -7.63
N GLU A 87 -13.53 8.36 -8.92
CA GLU A 87 -13.96 9.28 -10.00
C GLU A 87 -15.48 9.33 -10.16
N GLU A 88 -16.16 8.19 -10.02
CA GLU A 88 -17.62 8.11 -10.01
C GLU A 88 -18.23 8.96 -8.89
N LEU A 89 -17.72 8.81 -7.66
CA LEU A 89 -18.22 9.55 -6.50
C LEU A 89 -17.97 11.06 -6.63
N VAL A 90 -16.80 11.47 -7.13
CA VAL A 90 -16.49 12.89 -7.38
C VAL A 90 -17.44 13.49 -8.42
N THR A 91 -17.67 12.76 -9.51
CA THR A 91 -18.58 13.20 -10.57
C THR A 91 -20.00 13.40 -10.05
N ARG A 92 -20.49 12.45 -9.24
CA ARG A 92 -21.82 12.56 -8.60
C ARG A 92 -21.93 13.77 -7.67
N LEU A 93 -20.89 14.07 -6.90
CA LEU A 93 -20.89 15.23 -6.01
C LEU A 93 -20.84 16.56 -6.76
N GLY A 94 -20.20 16.61 -7.93
CA GLY A 94 -20.12 17.82 -8.76
C GLY A 94 -21.38 18.13 -9.58
N GLN A 95 -22.37 17.22 -9.60
CA GLN A 95 -23.64 17.38 -10.31
C GLN A 95 -24.80 17.83 -9.40
N GLY A 96 -24.54 18.08 -8.11
CA GLY A 96 -25.49 18.66 -7.16
C GLY A 96 -25.03 20.02 -6.68
#